data_AF-A0A920UIR8-F1
#
_entry.id   AF-A0A920UIR8-F1
#
_cell.length_a   1.000
_cell.length_b   1.000
_cell.length_c   1.000
_cell.angle_alpha   90.00
_cell.angle_beta   90.00
_cell.angle_gamma   90.00
#
_symmetry.space_group_name_H-M   'P 1'
#
loop_
_entity.id
_entity.type
_entity.pdbx_description
1 polymer ?
#
loop_
_entity_poly.entity_id
_entity_poly.type
_entity_poly.pdbx_seq_one_letter_code
_entity_poly.pdbx_strand_id
1 'polypeptide(L)'
;MIVGKRAIEINLRPFFFWHVPWFPEMRQKGWGKIINLASLQSIWAFSNGLPYGTSKGGIVQMTRAMAEEWSKHGICCNAIAPGFFPKRT
;
A
#
# COMPACT_ATOMS: atom_id res chain seq x y z
N MET A 1 -14.22 -18.33 -10.75
CA MET A 1 -12.93 -17.62 -10.91
C MET A 1 -13.04 -16.08 -10.91
N ILE A 2 -14.07 -15.47 -10.28
CA ILE A 2 -14.29 -13.99 -10.24
C ILE A 2 -14.16 -13.45 -8.80
N VAL A 3 -13.47 -14.16 -7.90
CA VAL A 3 -13.44 -13.82 -6.46
C VAL A 3 -12.33 -12.78 -6.10
N GLY A 4 -11.62 -12.22 -7.10
CA GLY A 4 -10.47 -11.32 -6.88
C GLY A 4 -10.70 -9.83 -7.16
N LYS A 5 -11.64 -9.44 -8.04
CA LYS A 5 -11.74 -8.05 -8.54
C LYS A 5 -12.00 -7.04 -7.41
N ARG A 6 -12.98 -7.31 -6.56
CA ARG A 6 -13.38 -6.41 -5.48
C ARG A 6 -12.26 -6.15 -4.46
N ALA A 7 -11.45 -7.17 -4.16
CA ALA A 7 -10.33 -7.01 -3.23
C ALA A 7 -9.26 -6.07 -3.79
N ILE A 8 -8.93 -6.18 -5.07
CA ILE A 8 -7.99 -5.27 -5.73
C ILE A 8 -8.57 -3.85 -5.84
N GLU A 9 -9.83 -3.73 -6.23
CA GLU A 9 -10.52 -2.45 -6.41
C GLU A 9 -10.66 -1.65 -5.11
N ILE A 10 -10.86 -2.32 -3.98
CA ILE A 10 -11.04 -1.67 -2.67
C ILE A 10 -9.71 -1.51 -1.94
N ASN A 11 -8.85 -2.53 -1.95
CA ASN A 11 -7.66 -2.53 -1.09
C ASN A 11 -6.41 -1.96 -1.77
N LEU A 12 -6.30 -2.02 -3.09
CA LEU A 12 -5.07 -1.63 -3.80
C LEU A 12 -5.28 -0.39 -4.68
N ARG A 13 -6.32 -0.41 -5.52
CA ARG A 13 -6.60 0.64 -6.50
C ARG A 13 -6.58 2.05 -5.91
N PRO A 14 -7.22 2.34 -4.75
CA PRO A 14 -7.26 3.70 -4.22
C PRO A 14 -5.87 4.24 -3.90
N PHE A 15 -4.96 3.41 -3.38
CA PHE A 15 -3.61 3.86 -3.05
C PHE A 15 -2.86 4.34 -4.29
N PHE A 16 -2.93 3.60 -5.40
CA PHE A 16 -2.28 4.02 -6.65
C PHE A 16 -2.83 5.37 -7.16
N PHE A 17 -4.15 5.48 -7.29
CA PHE A 17 -4.77 6.69 -7.87
C PHE A 17 -4.82 7.86 -6.90
N TRP A 18 -4.70 7.63 -5.59
CA TRP A 18 -4.68 8.72 -4.62
C TRP A 18 -3.28 9.26 -4.42
N HIS A 19 -2.22 8.45 -4.40
CA HIS A 19 -0.86 8.96 -4.12
C HIS A 19 -0.20 9.65 -5.31
N VAL A 20 -0.32 9.07 -6.52
CA VAL A 20 0.36 9.59 -7.72
C VAL A 20 0.06 11.08 -7.97
N PRO A 21 -1.18 11.58 -7.82
CA PRO A 21 -1.47 13.00 -8.00
C PRO A 21 -0.79 13.96 -7.01
N TRP A 22 -0.38 13.51 -5.82
CA TRP A 22 0.33 14.37 -4.84
C TRP A 22 1.81 14.52 -5.16
N PHE A 23 2.38 13.62 -5.97
CA PHE A 23 3.81 13.60 -6.24
C PHE A 23 4.35 14.94 -6.79
N PRO A 24 3.72 15.62 -7.77
CA PRO A 24 4.20 16.91 -8.27
C PRO A 24 4.32 17.97 -7.17
N GLU A 25 3.33 18.07 -6.29
CA GLU A 25 3.32 19.06 -5.20
C GLU A 25 4.37 18.73 -4.14
N MET A 26 4.46 17.46 -3.71
CA MET A 26 5.48 17.02 -2.75
C MET A 26 6.90 17.20 -3.30
N ARG A 27 7.09 16.94 -4.60
CA ARG A 27 8.36 17.14 -5.30
C ARG A 27 8.73 18.63 -5.35
N GLN A 28 7.78 19.52 -5.65
CA GLN A 28 8.02 20.96 -5.65
C GLN A 28 8.42 21.47 -4.26
N LYS A 29 7.81 20.92 -3.20
CA LYS A 29 8.15 21.25 -1.80
C LYS A 29 9.47 20.63 -1.33
N GLY A 30 10.03 19.67 -2.06
CA GLY A 30 11.23 18.92 -1.65
C GLY A 30 11.03 18.08 -0.37
N TRP A 31 9.76 17.78 -0.03
CA TRP A 31 9.42 17.06 1.20
C TRP A 31 8.08 16.34 1.06
N GLY A 32 8.01 15.13 1.62
CA GLY A 32 6.76 14.41 1.75
C GLY A 32 6.87 13.15 2.60
N LYS A 33 5.75 12.75 3.23
CA LYS A 33 5.62 11.49 3.96
C LYS A 33 4.35 10.77 3.52
N ILE A 34 4.48 9.50 3.13
CA ILE A 34 3.35 8.64 2.79
C ILE A 34 3.43 7.38 3.64
N ILE A 35 2.32 7.03 4.28
CA ILE A 35 2.19 5.81 5.07
C ILE A 35 1.03 4.99 4.51
N ASN A 36 1.35 3.82 3.98
CA ASN A 36 0.40 2.90 3.39
C ASN A 36 0.01 1.81 4.38
N LEU A 37 -1.27 1.42 4.38
CA LEU A 37 -1.75 0.35 5.25
C LEU A 37 -1.75 -1.00 4.51
N ALA A 38 -0.73 -1.80 4.78
CA ALA A 38 -0.56 -3.16 4.29
C ALA A 38 -1.26 -4.18 5.22
N SER A 39 -0.72 -5.38 5.32
CA SER A 39 -1.17 -6.44 6.24
C SER A 39 -0.03 -7.43 6.49
N LEU A 40 -0.07 -8.16 7.60
CA LEU A 40 0.72 -9.38 7.76
C LEU A 40 0.60 -10.33 6.56
N GLN A 41 -0.60 -10.38 5.93
CA GLN A 41 -0.85 -11.20 4.76
C GLN A 41 -0.16 -10.68 3.47
N SER A 42 0.50 -9.51 3.53
CA SER A 42 1.41 -9.07 2.47
C SER A 42 2.67 -9.94 2.38
N ILE A 43 3.01 -10.67 3.44
CA ILE A 43 4.24 -11.47 3.55
C ILE A 43 3.91 -12.95 3.81
N TRP A 44 2.91 -13.23 4.63
CA TRP A 44 2.51 -14.61 4.97
C TRP A 44 1.18 -15.00 4.33
N ALA A 45 1.13 -16.17 3.72
CA ALA A 45 -0.11 -16.71 3.17
C ALA A 45 -0.97 -17.32 4.28
N PHE A 46 -2.29 -17.15 4.18
CA PHE A 46 -3.26 -17.86 5.03
C PHE A 46 -4.35 -18.48 4.15
N SER A 47 -5.04 -19.50 4.69
CA SER A 47 -6.18 -20.13 4.03
C SER A 47 -7.25 -19.08 3.65
N ASN A 48 -7.85 -19.22 2.46
CA ASN A 48 -8.80 -18.28 1.86
C ASN A 48 -8.25 -16.84 1.67
N GLY A 49 -6.94 -16.64 1.78
CA GLY A 49 -6.28 -15.33 1.71
C GLY A 49 -5.91 -14.86 0.31
N LEU A 50 -6.09 -15.66 -0.74
CA LEU A 50 -5.59 -15.36 -2.09
C LEU A 50 -5.91 -13.91 -2.55
N PRO A 51 -7.17 -13.43 -2.55
CA PRO A 51 -7.47 -12.09 -3.05
C PRO A 51 -7.01 -10.96 -2.09
N TYR A 52 -7.15 -11.15 -0.78
CA TYR A 52 -6.76 -10.13 0.21
C TYR A 52 -5.23 -10.01 0.28
N GLY A 53 -4.52 -11.12 0.41
CA GLY A 53 -3.07 -11.20 0.42
C GLY A 53 -2.45 -10.64 -0.86
N THR A 54 -2.99 -10.98 -2.03
CA THR A 54 -2.54 -10.38 -3.30
C THR A 54 -2.69 -8.86 -3.28
N SER A 55 -3.86 -8.36 -2.84
CA SER A 55 -4.10 -6.92 -2.77
C SER A 55 -3.14 -6.20 -1.81
N LYS A 56 -2.85 -6.79 -0.65
CA LYS A 56 -1.96 -6.22 0.37
C LYS A 56 -0.48 -6.40 0.03
N GLY A 57 -0.10 -7.46 -0.68
CA GLY A 57 1.23 -7.62 -1.28
C GLY A 57 1.50 -6.55 -2.34
N GLY A 58 0.49 -6.22 -3.14
CA GLY A 58 0.54 -5.09 -4.08
C GLY A 58 0.85 -3.76 -3.41
N ILE A 59 0.25 -3.48 -2.24
CA ILE A 59 0.56 -2.26 -1.46
C ILE A 59 2.04 -2.22 -1.06
N VAL A 60 2.60 -3.33 -0.59
CA VAL A 60 4.02 -3.39 -0.18
C VAL A 60 4.94 -3.11 -1.36
N GLN A 61 4.69 -3.73 -2.52
CA GLN A 61 5.53 -3.48 -3.69
C GLN A 61 5.36 -2.08 -4.27
N MET A 62 4.13 -1.56 -4.32
CA MET A 62 3.88 -0.17 -4.71
C MET A 62 4.60 0.80 -3.78
N THR A 63 4.60 0.55 -2.47
CA THR A 63 5.31 1.39 -1.50
C THR A 63 6.82 1.39 -1.74
N ARG A 64 7.41 0.22 -2.04
CA ARG A 64 8.84 0.12 -2.37
C ARG A 64 9.18 0.87 -3.65
N ALA A 65 8.36 0.73 -4.69
CA ALA A 65 8.53 1.47 -5.94
C ALA A 65 8.46 2.99 -5.72
N MET A 66 7.47 3.47 -4.97
CA MET A 66 7.37 4.89 -4.62
C MET A 66 8.56 5.37 -3.78
N ALA A 67 9.03 4.57 -2.82
CA ALA A 67 10.17 4.93 -1.99
C ALA A 67 11.45 5.04 -2.83
N GLU A 68 11.70 4.09 -3.72
CA GLU A 68 12.82 4.12 -4.66
C GLU A 68 12.75 5.37 -5.54
N GLU A 69 11.64 5.55 -6.26
CA GLU A 69 11.49 6.60 -7.25
C GLU A 69 11.46 8.01 -6.63
N TRP A 70 10.80 8.18 -5.47
CA TRP A 70 10.48 9.49 -4.91
C TRP A 70 11.47 9.95 -3.82
N SER A 71 12.34 9.06 -3.32
CA SER A 71 13.35 9.38 -2.29
C SER A 71 14.26 10.54 -2.67
N LYS A 72 14.71 10.59 -3.93
CA LYS A 72 15.55 11.67 -4.49
C LYS A 72 14.90 13.06 -4.43
N HIS A 73 13.60 13.13 -4.18
CA HIS A 73 12.82 14.35 -4.04
C HIS A 73 12.50 14.71 -2.58
N GLY A 74 13.12 14.04 -1.60
CA GLY A 74 12.86 14.27 -0.17
C GLY A 74 11.57 13.63 0.33
N ILE A 75 10.97 12.73 -0.45
CA ILE A 75 9.71 12.06 -0.14
C ILE A 75 9.99 10.67 0.40
N CYS A 76 9.45 10.35 1.57
CA CYS A 76 9.63 9.05 2.22
C CYS A 76 8.30 8.29 2.28
N CYS A 77 8.28 7.10 1.70
CA CYS A 77 7.11 6.24 1.58
C CYS A 77 7.35 4.97 2.41
N ASN A 78 6.46 4.67 3.34
CA ASN A 78 6.53 3.46 4.18
C ASN A 78 5.18 2.73 4.20
N ALA A 79 5.22 1.44 4.52
CA ALA A 79 4.03 0.64 4.71
C ALA A 79 4.04 0.06 6.12
N ILE A 80 2.88 0.10 6.78
CA ILE A 80 2.65 -0.57 8.07
C ILE A 80 1.82 -1.82 7.79
N ALA A 81 2.28 -2.96 8.28
CA ALA A 81 1.65 -4.26 8.07
C ALA A 81 1.15 -4.85 9.40
N PRO A 82 -0.06 -4.50 9.86
CA PRO A 82 -0.58 -5.04 11.11
C PRO A 82 -0.81 -6.56 11.03
N GLY A 83 -0.46 -7.25 12.13
CA GLY A 83 -0.87 -8.61 12.42
C GLY A 83 -2.21 -8.67 13.15
N PHE A 84 -2.39 -9.70 13.97
CA PHE A 84 -3.54 -9.77 14.87
C PHE A 84 -3.39 -8.75 15.99
N PHE A 85 -4.41 -7.93 16.21
CA PHE A 85 -4.48 -7.00 17.33
C PHE A 85 -5.92 -6.93 17.86
N PRO A 86 -6.11 -6.64 19.16
CA PRO A 86 -7.44 -6.50 19.74
C PRO A 86 -8.23 -5.41 19.03
N LYS A 87 -9.45 -5.72 18.62
CA LYS A 87 -10.41 -4.71 18.16
C LYS A 87 -11.29 -4.37 19.35
N ARG A 88 -11.54 -3.08 19.55
CA ARG A 88 -12.53 -2.64 20.53
C ARG A 88 -13.90 -2.85 19.87
N THR A 89 -14.50 -4.02 20.09
CA THR A 89 -15.84 -4.41 19.63
C THR A 89 -16.60 -5.02 20.78
#